data_AF-A0A2Z3H1S3-F1
#
_entry.id   AF-A0A2Z3H1S3-F1
#
_cell.length_a   1.000
_cell.length_b   1.000
_cell.length_c   1.000
_cell.angle_alpha   90.00
_cell.angle_beta   90.00
_cell.angle_gamma   90.00
#
_symmetry.space_group_name_H-M   'P 1'
#
loop_
_entity.id
_entity.type
_entity.pdbx_description
1 polymer ?
#
loop_
_entity_poly.entity_id
_entity_poly.type
_entity_poly.pdbx_seq_one_letter_code
_entity_poly.pdbx_strand_id
1 'polypeptide(L)'
;MSDWIRLQGPERAVYLFDTRLVGVNADNGKKLLFTLTLLAFALLLGWVMRALTRAVLRGTANERAAFWARQGVRLAVAVLVLFGTAAIWFDDPTTLTTALGLISAGLAFALQKVVTAFAGYVVILRGKTFNVGDRIAMGGVRGDVIALGFTQTTIMEMGQPPAVQGADPAMWVQSRQYTGRVVTVSNAKIFDEPVYNYTHEFPYLWEELALPIPYAADREKVERILLEVAGRHAVRSDELV
;
A
#
# COMPACT_ATOMS: atom_id res chain seq x y z
N MET A 1 55.65 -2.63 37.75
CA MET A 1 54.94 -3.38 36.69
C MET A 1 53.62 -2.68 36.44
N SER A 2 53.37 -2.36 35.19
CA SER A 2 52.34 -1.46 34.66
C SER A 2 50.94 -1.77 35.18
N ASP A 3 50.32 -0.83 35.89
CA ASP A 3 48.86 -0.78 36.09
C ASP A 3 48.25 -0.09 34.87
N TRP A 4 47.90 -0.89 33.87
CA TRP A 4 47.39 -0.46 32.57
C TRP A 4 45.89 -0.11 32.60
N ILE A 5 45.19 -0.36 33.72
CA ILE A 5 43.77 -0.01 33.93
C ILE A 5 43.63 0.68 35.28
N ARG A 6 43.07 1.90 35.29
CA ARG A 6 42.64 2.60 36.50
C ARG A 6 41.19 3.07 36.36
N LEU A 7 40.37 2.75 37.36
CA LEU A 7 39.00 3.24 37.50
C LEU A 7 39.02 4.45 38.42
N GLN A 8 38.77 5.66 37.90
CA GLN A 8 38.81 6.89 38.71
C GLN A 8 37.62 7.82 38.37
N GLY A 9 37.06 8.48 39.38
CA GLY A 9 35.95 9.44 39.26
C GLY A 9 34.54 8.86 39.48
N PRO A 10 33.50 9.71 39.58
CA PRO A 10 32.14 9.33 39.92
C PRO A 10 31.46 8.41 38.89
N GLU A 11 31.92 8.37 37.64
CA GLU A 11 31.40 7.50 36.57
C GLU A 11 32.28 6.28 36.25
N ARG A 12 33.36 6.04 37.02
CA ARG A 12 34.31 4.92 36.83
C ARG A 12 34.73 4.72 35.37
N ALA A 13 35.20 5.79 34.73
CA ALA A 13 35.69 5.74 33.36
C ALA A 13 37.00 4.94 33.27
N VAL A 14 37.13 4.10 32.24
CA VAL A 14 38.34 3.31 32.00
C VAL A 14 39.34 4.13 31.19
N TYR A 15 40.52 4.34 31.77
CA TYR A 15 41.65 4.98 31.10
C TYR A 15 42.60 3.91 30.57
N LEU A 16 43.01 4.03 29.31
CA LEU A 16 44.03 3.18 28.68
C LEU A 16 45.15 4.10 28.16
N PHE A 17 46.37 3.93 28.67
CA PHE A 17 47.55 4.74 28.29
C PHE A 17 47.27 6.27 28.29
N ASP A 18 46.67 6.80 29.36
CA ASP A 18 46.26 8.21 29.53
C ASP A 18 45.18 8.74 28.56
N THR A 19 44.57 7.88 27.73
CA THR A 19 43.39 8.26 26.92
C THR A 19 42.09 7.76 27.56
N ARG A 20 41.10 8.65 27.68
CA ARG A 20 39.75 8.29 28.14
C ARG A 20 39.04 7.53 27.01
N LEU A 21 38.74 6.26 27.24
CA LEU A 21 37.89 5.49 26.33
C LEU A 21 36.44 5.98 26.48
N VAL A 22 36.00 6.82 25.55
CA VAL A 22 34.62 7.33 25.51
C VAL A 22 33.68 6.14 25.32
N GLY A 23 32.79 5.91 26.29
CA GLY A 23 31.82 4.82 26.26
C GLY A 23 32.26 3.51 26.94
N VAL A 24 33.45 3.43 27.54
CA VAL A 24 33.85 2.27 28.35
C VAL A 24 33.85 2.67 29.83
N ASN A 25 32.65 2.60 30.43
CA ASN A 25 32.40 2.83 31.85
C ASN A 25 31.87 1.56 32.53
N ALA A 26 31.98 1.48 33.85
CA ALA A 26 31.43 0.37 34.64
C ALA A 26 29.92 0.15 34.40
N ASP A 27 29.18 1.21 34.12
CA ASP A 27 27.74 1.13 33.84
C ASP A 27 27.46 0.53 32.45
N ASN A 28 28.28 0.84 31.44
CA ASN A 28 28.18 0.18 30.13
C ASN A 28 28.59 -1.31 30.21
N GLY A 29 29.51 -1.66 31.12
CA GLY A 29 29.81 -3.05 31.44
C GLY A 29 28.62 -3.82 32.02
N LYS A 30 27.86 -3.20 32.94
CA LYS A 30 26.61 -3.79 33.46
C LYS A 30 25.55 -3.93 32.37
N LYS A 31 25.38 -2.90 31.52
CA LYS A 31 24.46 -2.96 30.37
C LYS A 31 24.81 -4.08 29.39
N LEU A 32 26.09 -4.29 29.12
CA LEU A 32 26.57 -5.40 28.30
C LEU A 32 26.22 -6.76 28.92
N LEU A 33 26.44 -6.93 30.22
CA LEU A 33 26.04 -8.14 30.93
C LEU A 33 24.53 -8.38 30.87
N PHE A 34 23.71 -7.34 31.12
CA PHE A 34 22.25 -7.43 30.98
C PHE A 34 21.80 -7.73 29.55
N THR A 35 22.50 -7.19 28.55
CA THR A 35 22.20 -7.49 27.14
C THR A 35 22.53 -8.93 26.81
N LEU A 36 23.66 -9.47 27.30
CA LEU A 36 24.04 -10.87 27.12
C LEU A 36 23.09 -11.83 27.84
N THR A 37 22.65 -11.50 29.06
CA THR A 37 21.66 -12.33 29.78
C THR A 37 20.29 -12.27 29.10
N LEU A 38 19.85 -11.11 28.61
CA LEU A 38 18.64 -10.98 27.81
C LEU A 38 18.73 -11.81 26.53
N LEU A 39 19.87 -11.76 25.81
CA LEU A 39 20.07 -12.53 24.58
C LEU A 39 20.01 -14.04 24.87
N ALA A 40 20.69 -14.50 25.93
CA ALA A 40 20.66 -15.89 26.36
C ALA A 40 19.25 -16.33 26.74
N PHE A 41 18.51 -15.50 27.50
CA PHE A 41 17.13 -15.76 27.86
C PHE A 41 16.21 -15.82 26.63
N ALA A 42 16.34 -14.87 25.70
CA ALA A 42 15.54 -14.81 24.48
C ALA A 42 15.78 -16.01 23.55
N LEU A 43 17.04 -16.45 23.43
CA LEU A 43 17.42 -17.66 22.69
C LEU A 43 16.88 -18.92 23.36
N LEU A 44 16.96 -19.01 24.69
CA LEU A 44 16.40 -20.11 25.46
C LEU A 44 14.87 -20.16 25.31
N LEU A 45 14.18 -19.03 25.45
CA LEU A 45 12.74 -18.93 25.24
C LEU A 45 12.36 -19.31 23.81
N GLY A 46 13.10 -18.82 22.81
CA GLY A 46 12.89 -19.19 21.40
C GLY A 46 13.09 -20.69 21.16
N TRP A 47 14.10 -21.30 21.80
CA TRP A 47 14.34 -22.74 21.73
C TRP A 47 13.23 -23.54 22.39
N VAL A 48 12.78 -23.15 23.60
CA VAL A 48 11.67 -23.77 24.33
C VAL A 48 10.37 -23.66 23.52
N MET A 49 10.02 -22.49 23.01
CA MET A 49 8.82 -22.28 22.21
C MET A 49 8.86 -23.09 20.90
N ARG A 50 10.03 -23.25 20.28
CA ARG A 50 10.22 -24.15 19.13
C ARG A 50 10.13 -25.63 19.50
N ALA A 51 10.57 -26.02 20.68
CA ALA A 51 10.43 -27.39 21.18
C ALA A 51 8.97 -27.71 21.51
N LEU A 52 8.27 -26.76 22.14
CA LEU A 52 6.85 -26.87 22.52
C LEU A 52 5.96 -26.92 21.28
N THR A 53 6.16 -26.03 20.31
CA THR A 53 5.45 -26.07 19.03
C THR A 53 5.68 -27.39 18.30
N ARG A 54 6.91 -27.91 18.27
CA ARG A 54 7.19 -29.25 17.71
C ARG A 54 6.53 -30.38 18.51
N ALA A 55 6.46 -30.30 19.83
CA ALA A 55 5.85 -31.32 20.68
C ALA A 55 4.31 -31.34 20.56
N VAL A 56 3.68 -30.17 20.48
CA VAL A 56 2.22 -30.00 20.37
C VAL A 56 1.73 -30.32 18.96
N LEU A 57 2.52 -29.98 17.92
CA LEU A 57 2.16 -30.24 16.52
C LEU A 57 2.61 -31.62 16.03
N ARG A 58 3.33 -32.40 16.85
CA ARG A 58 3.63 -33.82 16.58
C ARG A 58 2.31 -34.59 16.55
N GLY A 59 1.91 -35.01 15.35
CA GLY A 59 0.70 -35.82 15.12
C GLY A 59 -0.40 -35.13 14.33
N THR A 60 -0.28 -33.84 14.00
CA THR A 60 -1.19 -33.16 13.06
C THR A 60 -0.53 -33.03 11.69
N ALA A 61 -1.22 -33.41 10.61
CA ALA A 61 -0.72 -33.33 9.23
C ALA A 61 -0.62 -31.89 8.68
N ASN A 62 -0.65 -30.87 9.56
CA ASN A 62 -0.83 -29.48 9.17
C ASN A 62 0.51 -28.72 9.18
N GLU A 63 1.36 -29.00 8.19
CA GLU A 63 2.68 -28.38 8.01
C GLU A 63 2.60 -26.83 7.94
N ARG A 64 1.48 -26.29 7.45
CA ARG A 64 1.20 -24.86 7.40
C ARG A 64 1.13 -24.22 8.78
N ALA A 65 0.45 -24.85 9.74
CA ALA A 65 0.36 -24.35 11.11
C ALA A 65 1.73 -24.35 11.79
N ALA A 66 2.52 -25.40 11.60
CA ALA A 66 3.89 -25.48 12.11
C ALA A 66 4.83 -24.44 11.47
N PHE A 67 4.65 -24.13 10.20
CA PHE A 67 5.37 -23.05 9.52
C PHE A 67 5.04 -21.68 10.13
N TRP A 68 3.76 -21.31 10.20
CA TRP A 68 3.33 -20.02 10.75
C TRP A 68 3.68 -19.87 12.23
N ALA A 69 3.57 -20.92 13.04
CA ALA A 69 3.98 -20.91 14.44
C ALA A 69 5.49 -20.65 14.61
N ARG A 70 6.34 -21.31 13.80
CA ARG A 70 7.80 -21.06 13.83
C ARG A 70 8.14 -19.63 13.41
N GLN A 71 7.46 -19.11 12.40
CA GLN A 71 7.64 -17.74 11.95
C GLN A 71 7.19 -16.73 13.02
N GLY A 72 6.05 -16.98 13.67
CA GLY A 72 5.56 -16.18 14.79
C GLY A 72 6.52 -16.18 15.97
N VAL A 73 7.05 -17.34 16.38
CA VAL A 73 8.07 -17.43 17.45
C VAL A 73 9.33 -16.66 17.08
N ARG A 74 9.80 -16.76 15.83
CA ARG A 74 10.98 -16.01 15.37
C ARG A 74 10.73 -14.50 15.42
N LEU A 75 9.57 -14.04 14.96
CA LEU A 75 9.19 -12.63 15.02
C LEU A 75 9.10 -12.14 16.47
N ALA A 76 8.44 -12.90 17.35
CA ALA A 76 8.31 -12.55 18.76
C ALA A 76 9.66 -12.46 19.48
N VAL A 77 10.57 -13.42 19.24
CA VAL A 77 11.93 -13.38 19.80
C VAL A 77 12.71 -12.19 19.25
N ALA A 78 12.62 -11.90 17.94
CA ALA A 78 13.27 -10.75 17.34
C ALA A 78 12.77 -9.42 17.94
N VAL A 79 11.45 -9.29 18.13
CA VAL A 79 10.80 -8.15 18.78
C VAL A 79 11.28 -8.01 20.22
N LEU A 80 11.30 -9.09 21.00
CA LEU A 80 11.76 -9.08 22.38
C LEU A 80 13.23 -8.68 22.51
N VAL A 81 14.11 -9.21 21.66
CA VAL A 81 15.53 -8.83 21.65
C VAL A 81 15.69 -7.36 21.26
N LEU A 82 14.97 -6.89 20.24
CA LEU A 82 15.04 -5.51 19.78
C LEU A 82 14.62 -4.53 20.89
N PHE A 83 13.42 -4.70 21.44
CA PHE A 83 12.89 -3.82 22.49
C PHE A 83 13.65 -3.98 23.81
N GLY A 84 14.04 -5.20 24.18
CA GLY A 84 14.82 -5.46 25.39
C GLY A 84 16.21 -4.82 25.33
N THR A 85 16.89 -4.94 24.20
CA THR A 85 18.20 -4.28 24.01
C THR A 85 18.04 -2.76 24.02
N ALA A 86 17.02 -2.22 23.36
CA ALA A 86 16.73 -0.79 23.42
C ALA A 86 16.51 -0.31 24.87
N ALA A 87 15.68 -1.02 25.66
CA ALA A 87 15.40 -0.67 27.05
C ALA A 87 16.65 -0.69 27.97
N ILE A 88 17.62 -1.58 27.71
CA ILE A 88 18.87 -1.66 28.49
C ILE A 88 19.83 -0.51 28.14
N TRP A 89 19.82 -0.05 26.89
CA TRP A 89 20.78 0.94 26.41
C TRP A 89 20.29 2.38 26.57
N PHE A 90 18.98 2.61 26.44
CA PHE A 90 18.36 3.91 26.60
C PHE A 90 17.92 4.15 28.04
N ASP A 91 18.85 4.59 28.90
CA ASP A 91 18.55 4.97 30.29
C ASP A 91 17.86 6.33 30.42
N ASP A 92 18.04 7.22 29.43
CA ASP A 92 17.43 8.54 29.40
C ASP A 92 16.18 8.53 28.50
N PRO A 93 14.97 8.70 29.07
CA PRO A 93 13.72 8.78 28.31
C PRO A 93 13.74 9.85 27.22
N THR A 94 14.53 10.92 27.40
CA THR A 94 14.64 12.03 26.44
C THR A 94 15.34 11.60 25.17
N THR A 95 16.46 10.87 25.28
CA THR A 95 17.20 10.34 24.13
C THR A 95 16.37 9.32 23.35
N LEU A 96 15.64 8.47 24.06
CA LEU A 96 14.72 7.49 23.47
C LEU A 96 13.59 8.20 22.72
N THR A 97 12.96 9.20 23.33
CA THR A 97 11.87 9.98 22.71
C THR A 97 12.34 10.68 21.45
N THR A 98 13.55 11.27 21.48
CA THR A 98 14.12 11.96 20.32
C THR A 98 14.41 10.99 19.18
N ALA A 99 15.03 9.84 19.47
CA ALA A 99 15.32 8.80 18.48
C ALA A 99 14.03 8.21 17.89
N LEU A 100 13.04 7.89 18.73
CA LEU A 100 11.74 7.39 18.30
C LEU A 100 10.99 8.43 17.48
N GLY A 101 11.07 9.71 17.83
CA GLY A 101 10.48 10.81 17.05
C GLY A 101 11.05 10.87 15.64
N LEU A 102 12.37 10.77 15.51
CA LEU A 102 13.05 10.79 14.21
C LEU A 102 12.69 9.55 13.36
N ILE A 103 12.71 8.36 13.97
CA ILE A 103 12.32 7.11 13.30
C ILE A 103 10.85 7.17 12.87
N SER A 104 9.97 7.68 13.72
CA SER A 104 8.54 7.80 13.44
C SER A 104 8.28 8.76 12.28
N ALA A 105 8.99 9.90 12.22
CA ALA A 105 8.90 10.83 11.10
C ALA A 105 9.37 10.16 9.78
N GLY A 106 10.49 9.44 9.80
CA GLY A 106 10.98 8.69 8.65
C GLY A 106 10.00 7.60 8.20
N LEU A 107 9.40 6.87 9.15
CA LEU A 107 8.41 5.84 8.86
C LEU A 107 7.11 6.44 8.30
N ALA A 108 6.63 7.56 8.85
CA ALA A 108 5.46 8.27 8.36
C ALA A 108 5.65 8.74 6.90
N PHE A 109 6.83 9.28 6.59
CA PHE A 109 7.18 9.67 5.23
C PHE A 109 7.23 8.46 4.28
N ALA A 110 7.87 7.37 4.72
CA ALA A 110 7.98 6.14 3.91
C ALA A 110 6.61 5.48 3.65
N LEU A 111 5.71 5.48 4.62
CA LEU A 111 4.40 4.85 4.54
C LEU A 111 3.30 5.76 3.99
N GLN A 112 3.61 7.04 3.69
CA GLN A 112 2.63 8.04 3.28
C GLN A 112 1.68 7.50 2.19
N LYS A 113 2.21 6.94 1.10
CA LYS A 113 1.39 6.43 -0.01
C LYS A 113 0.47 5.27 0.38
N VAL A 114 0.92 4.39 1.28
CA VAL A 114 0.13 3.24 1.75
C VAL A 114 -1.02 3.71 2.63
N VAL A 115 -0.73 4.65 3.54
CA VAL A 115 -1.74 5.25 4.42
C VAL A 115 -2.77 6.04 3.60
N THR A 116 -2.32 6.85 2.64
CA THR A 116 -3.22 7.57 1.73
C THR A 116 -4.10 6.62 0.92
N ALA A 117 -3.54 5.52 0.41
CA ALA A 117 -4.33 4.53 -0.32
C ALA A 117 -5.40 3.86 0.55
N PHE A 118 -5.06 3.54 1.81
CA PHE A 118 -6.02 3.01 2.77
C PHE A 118 -7.12 4.02 3.12
N ALA A 119 -6.76 5.28 3.33
CA ALA A 119 -7.74 6.34 3.52
C ALA A 119 -8.67 6.47 2.30
N GLY A 120 -8.12 6.35 1.09
CA GLY A 120 -8.88 6.34 -0.17
C GLY A 120 -9.91 5.21 -0.21
N TYR A 121 -9.54 3.99 0.20
CA TYR A 121 -10.47 2.87 0.32
C TYR A 121 -11.67 3.20 1.22
N VAL A 122 -11.41 3.77 2.40
CA VAL A 122 -12.48 4.14 3.35
C VAL A 122 -13.39 5.22 2.77
N VAL A 123 -12.82 6.20 2.06
CA VAL A 123 -13.59 7.26 1.39
C VAL A 123 -14.46 6.70 0.28
N ILE A 124 -13.92 5.84 -0.59
CA ILE A 124 -14.69 5.20 -1.67
C ILE A 124 -15.87 4.40 -1.08
N LEU A 125 -15.59 3.59 -0.06
CA LEU A 125 -16.58 2.72 0.58
C LEU A 125 -17.72 3.52 1.25
N ARG A 126 -17.39 4.61 1.94
CA ARG A 126 -18.39 5.40 2.68
C ARG A 126 -19.08 6.45 1.82
N GLY A 127 -18.32 7.10 0.93
CA GLY A 127 -18.77 8.19 0.08
C GLY A 127 -19.52 7.74 -1.18
N LYS A 128 -19.54 6.44 -1.47
CA LYS A 128 -20.13 5.87 -2.70
C LYS A 128 -19.61 6.54 -3.97
N THR A 129 -18.32 6.92 -4.02
CA THR A 129 -17.73 7.53 -5.22
C THR A 129 -17.91 6.63 -6.45
N PHE A 130 -17.77 5.33 -6.24
CA PHE A 130 -18.12 4.28 -7.19
C PHE A 130 -18.26 2.94 -6.46
N ASN A 131 -18.92 1.99 -7.08
CA ASN A 131 -19.09 0.62 -6.60
C ASN A 131 -18.43 -0.38 -7.56
N VAL A 132 -18.31 -1.63 -7.11
CA VAL A 132 -17.92 -2.74 -7.99
C VAL A 132 -18.99 -2.91 -9.07
N GLY A 133 -18.57 -2.95 -10.33
CA GLY A 133 -19.45 -2.94 -11.50
C GLY A 133 -19.60 -1.58 -12.17
N ASP A 134 -19.26 -0.49 -11.49
CA ASP A 134 -19.33 0.84 -12.10
C ASP A 134 -18.27 1.02 -13.18
N ARG A 135 -18.64 1.74 -14.24
CA ARG A 135 -17.70 2.20 -15.27
C ARG A 135 -17.08 3.51 -14.82
N ILE A 136 -15.77 3.51 -14.61
CA ILE A 136 -15.04 4.68 -14.13
C ILE A 136 -13.84 5.03 -15.00
N ALA A 137 -13.36 6.27 -14.88
CA ALA A 137 -12.01 6.66 -15.27
C ALA A 137 -11.28 7.23 -14.06
N MET A 138 -10.14 6.63 -13.71
CA MET A 138 -9.33 6.96 -12.55
C MET A 138 -7.86 6.66 -12.81
N GLY A 139 -6.96 7.60 -12.50
CA GLY A 139 -5.51 7.39 -12.60
C GLY A 139 -5.06 7.07 -14.02
N GLY A 140 -5.66 7.71 -15.03
CA GLY A 140 -5.39 7.47 -16.45
C GLY A 140 -5.98 6.17 -17.02
N VAL A 141 -6.66 5.36 -16.22
CA VAL A 141 -7.28 4.10 -16.65
C VAL A 141 -8.78 4.27 -16.72
N ARG A 142 -9.40 3.83 -17.81
CA ARG A 142 -10.86 3.81 -17.99
C ARG A 142 -11.34 2.38 -18.11
N GLY A 143 -12.45 2.05 -17.46
CA GLY A 143 -13.00 0.71 -17.51
C GLY A 143 -13.99 0.41 -16.41
N ASP A 144 -14.34 -0.86 -16.24
CA ASP A 144 -15.31 -1.30 -15.24
C ASP A 144 -14.60 -1.83 -13.99
N VAL A 145 -15.08 -1.45 -12.82
CA VAL A 145 -14.48 -1.87 -11.55
C VAL A 145 -14.79 -3.34 -11.30
N ILE A 146 -13.75 -4.18 -11.26
CA ILE A 146 -13.87 -5.61 -10.96
C ILE A 146 -13.84 -5.84 -9.44
N ALA A 147 -12.95 -5.14 -8.73
CA ALA A 147 -12.75 -5.34 -7.31
C ALA A 147 -12.18 -4.09 -6.64
N LEU A 148 -12.55 -3.88 -5.38
CA LEU A 148 -12.02 -2.83 -4.53
C LEU A 148 -11.24 -3.46 -3.37
N GLY A 149 -9.92 -3.32 -3.37
CA GLY A 149 -9.04 -3.76 -2.29
C GLY A 149 -8.62 -2.61 -1.37
N PHE A 150 -7.95 -2.93 -0.25
CA PHE A 150 -7.59 -1.93 0.77
C PHE A 150 -6.66 -0.80 0.27
N THR A 151 -5.75 -1.08 -0.65
CA THR A 151 -4.80 -0.10 -1.18
C THR A 151 -4.98 0.17 -2.67
N GLN A 152 -5.67 -0.73 -3.37
CA GLN A 152 -5.77 -0.69 -4.82
C GLN A 152 -7.15 -1.12 -5.30
N THR A 153 -7.60 -0.53 -6.41
CA THR A 153 -8.81 -0.87 -7.15
C THR A 153 -8.41 -1.57 -8.44
N THR A 154 -9.09 -2.66 -8.77
CA THR A 154 -8.87 -3.43 -10.00
C THR A 154 -9.94 -3.09 -11.03
N ILE A 155 -9.50 -2.69 -12.22
CA ILE A 155 -10.34 -2.17 -13.30
C ILE A 155 -10.13 -3.03 -14.56
N MET A 156 -11.22 -3.47 -15.19
CA MET A 156 -11.19 -4.08 -16.51
C MET A 156 -11.10 -2.96 -17.55
N GLU A 157 -9.93 -2.79 -18.15
CA GLU A 157 -9.68 -1.65 -19.00
C GLU A 157 -10.52 -1.70 -20.27
N MET A 158 -11.05 -0.54 -20.64
CA MET A 158 -11.82 -0.30 -21.84
C MET A 158 -11.08 0.70 -22.74
N GLY A 159 -11.17 0.46 -24.04
CA GLY A 159 -10.68 1.37 -25.07
C GLY A 159 -11.38 2.72 -25.04
N GLN A 160 -10.79 3.67 -25.75
CA GLN A 160 -11.31 5.03 -25.85
C GLN A 160 -11.26 5.54 -27.30
N PRO A 161 -12.22 6.39 -27.70
CA PRO A 161 -12.22 6.98 -29.03
C PRO A 161 -10.95 7.81 -29.31
N PRO A 162 -10.56 7.98 -30.60
CA PRO A 162 -9.35 8.70 -31.02
C PRO A 162 -9.19 10.10 -30.41
N ALA A 163 -10.30 10.83 -30.21
CA ALA A 163 -10.28 12.18 -29.64
C ALA A 163 -9.72 12.28 -28.21
N VAL A 164 -9.55 11.13 -27.52
CA VAL A 164 -9.13 11.06 -26.10
C VAL A 164 -7.75 10.40 -25.93
N GLN A 165 -7.05 10.03 -27.02
CA GLN A 165 -5.85 9.19 -27.00
C GLN A 165 -4.53 9.87 -26.66
N GLY A 166 -4.54 10.79 -25.70
CA GLY A 166 -3.32 11.46 -25.22
C GLY A 166 -2.60 10.79 -24.05
N ALA A 167 -3.06 9.64 -23.56
CA ALA A 167 -2.56 9.04 -22.32
C ALA A 167 -1.74 7.76 -22.57
N ASP A 168 -0.54 7.70 -21.98
CA ASP A 168 0.22 6.45 -21.82
C ASP A 168 -0.50 5.55 -20.79
N PRO A 169 -0.63 4.23 -21.02
CA PRO A 169 -0.02 3.42 -22.08
C PRO A 169 -0.81 3.43 -23.41
N ALA A 170 -0.12 3.09 -24.51
CA ALA A 170 -0.72 2.96 -25.83
C ALA A 170 -2.01 2.10 -25.83
N MET A 171 -3.06 2.64 -26.46
CA MET A 171 -4.40 2.06 -26.54
C MET A 171 -4.69 1.60 -27.98
N TRP A 172 -4.77 0.29 -28.21
CA TRP A 172 -5.05 -0.26 -29.55
C TRP A 172 -6.54 -0.40 -29.86
N VAL A 173 -7.40 -0.39 -28.83
CA VAL A 173 -8.86 -0.47 -29.01
C VAL A 173 -9.43 0.95 -29.06
N GLN A 174 -9.88 1.33 -30.26
CA GLN A 174 -10.36 2.68 -30.60
C GLN A 174 -11.86 2.87 -30.32
N SER A 175 -12.43 2.02 -29.47
CA SER A 175 -13.87 1.94 -29.19
C SER A 175 -14.10 1.67 -27.71
N ARG A 176 -15.32 1.87 -27.22
CA ARG A 176 -15.74 1.53 -25.84
C ARG A 176 -15.91 0.02 -25.66
N GLN A 177 -14.87 -0.73 -25.99
CA GLN A 177 -14.77 -2.18 -25.89
C GLN A 177 -13.62 -2.54 -24.97
N TYR A 178 -13.71 -3.67 -24.27
CA TYR A 178 -12.63 -4.11 -23.39
C TYR A 178 -11.36 -4.39 -24.18
N THR A 179 -10.23 -3.97 -23.63
CA THR A 179 -8.90 -4.22 -24.22
C THR A 179 -8.38 -5.61 -23.88
N GLY A 180 -8.96 -6.24 -22.86
CA GLY A 180 -8.46 -7.48 -22.26
C GLY A 180 -7.40 -7.24 -21.16
N ARG A 181 -6.95 -6.00 -20.94
CA ARG A 181 -6.05 -5.68 -19.81
C ARG A 181 -6.86 -5.54 -18.52
N VAL A 182 -6.35 -6.14 -17.45
CA VAL A 182 -6.81 -5.89 -16.08
C VAL A 182 -5.76 -5.03 -15.41
N VAL A 183 -6.15 -3.83 -14.99
CA VAL A 183 -5.23 -2.83 -14.46
C VAL A 183 -5.57 -2.53 -13.01
N THR A 184 -4.53 -2.42 -12.19
CA THR A 184 -4.67 -2.16 -10.77
C THR A 184 -4.18 -0.75 -10.47
N VAL A 185 -5.09 0.10 -9.98
CA VAL A 185 -4.83 1.51 -9.68
C VAL A 185 -4.79 1.70 -8.18
N SER A 186 -3.82 2.48 -7.67
CA SER A 186 -3.78 2.82 -6.24
C SER A 186 -4.99 3.65 -5.85
N ASN A 187 -5.66 3.29 -4.75
CA ASN A 187 -6.78 4.06 -4.21
C ASN A 187 -6.39 5.49 -3.83
N ALA A 188 -5.10 5.75 -3.60
CA ALA A 188 -4.59 7.09 -3.32
C ALA A 188 -4.90 8.09 -4.45
N LYS A 189 -5.06 7.60 -5.70
CA LYS A 189 -5.31 8.44 -6.87
C LYS A 189 -6.61 9.25 -6.80
N ILE A 190 -7.57 8.85 -5.96
CA ILE A 190 -8.82 9.60 -5.76
C ILE A 190 -8.59 11.01 -5.19
N PHE A 191 -7.46 11.21 -4.52
CA PHE A 191 -7.10 12.50 -3.93
C PHE A 191 -6.26 13.37 -4.86
N ASP A 192 -5.65 12.76 -5.89
CA ASP A 192 -4.76 13.46 -6.83
C ASP A 192 -5.52 13.95 -8.07
N GLU A 193 -6.45 13.14 -8.57
CA GLU A 193 -7.15 13.33 -9.83
C GLU A 193 -8.67 13.10 -9.67
N PRO A 194 -9.52 13.80 -10.45
CA PRO A 194 -10.95 13.55 -10.42
C PRO A 194 -11.26 12.12 -10.89
N VAL A 195 -12.26 11.51 -10.25
CA VAL A 195 -12.80 10.22 -10.66
C VAL A 195 -14.09 10.45 -11.45
N TYR A 196 -14.08 10.08 -12.73
CA TYR A 196 -15.27 10.15 -13.56
C TYR A 196 -16.02 8.82 -13.45
N ASN A 197 -17.27 8.86 -12.97
CA ASN A 197 -18.15 7.70 -12.94
C ASN A 197 -19.21 7.86 -14.04
N TYR A 198 -19.29 6.88 -14.93
CA TYR A 198 -20.14 6.91 -16.12
C TYR A 198 -21.47 6.17 -15.94
N THR A 199 -21.68 5.48 -14.82
CA THR A 199 -22.85 4.60 -14.60
C THR A 199 -23.57 4.83 -13.27
N HIS A 200 -23.11 5.77 -12.44
CA HIS A 200 -23.65 5.96 -11.09
C HIS A 200 -25.13 6.38 -11.05
N GLU A 201 -25.49 7.41 -11.81
CA GLU A 201 -26.84 8.00 -11.79
C GLU A 201 -27.70 7.59 -12.98
N PHE A 202 -27.07 7.45 -14.15
CA PHE A 202 -27.75 7.11 -15.40
C PHE A 202 -26.96 6.01 -16.13
N PRO A 203 -27.65 5.00 -16.69
CA PRO A 203 -26.99 3.91 -17.41
C PRO A 203 -26.59 4.29 -18.85
N TYR A 204 -26.79 5.55 -19.25
CA TYR A 204 -26.60 6.04 -20.61
C TYR A 204 -25.50 7.09 -20.68
N LEU A 205 -24.77 7.09 -21.81
CA LEU A 205 -23.78 8.10 -22.16
C LEU A 205 -24.21 8.76 -23.47
N TRP A 206 -23.93 10.05 -23.57
CA TRP A 206 -24.10 10.78 -24.82
C TRP A 206 -22.93 10.50 -25.76
N GLU A 207 -23.26 10.20 -27.01
CA GLU A 207 -22.30 10.02 -28.10
C GLU A 207 -22.60 10.99 -29.24
N GLU A 208 -21.55 11.46 -29.89
CA GLU A 208 -21.65 12.25 -31.12
C GLU A 208 -21.09 11.44 -32.28
N LEU A 209 -21.84 11.35 -33.38
CA LEU A 209 -21.44 10.66 -34.59
C LEU A 209 -21.24 11.69 -35.71
N ALA A 210 -20.00 11.81 -36.20
CA ALA A 210 -19.68 12.65 -37.35
C ALA A 210 -19.68 11.82 -38.64
N LEU A 211 -20.63 12.11 -39.54
CA LEU A 211 -20.74 11.45 -40.84
C LEU A 211 -20.32 12.42 -41.95
N PRO A 212 -19.22 12.18 -42.68
CA PRO A 212 -18.82 13.04 -43.77
C PRO A 212 -19.79 12.90 -44.95
N ILE A 213 -20.22 14.03 -45.51
CA ILE A 213 -21.11 14.08 -46.67
C ILE A 213 -20.40 14.77 -47.85
N PRO A 214 -20.59 14.31 -49.10
CA PRO A 214 -20.04 15.01 -50.26
C PRO A 214 -20.57 16.44 -50.36
N TYR A 215 -19.73 17.39 -50.80
CA TYR A 215 -20.13 18.80 -50.93
C TYR A 215 -21.30 19.02 -51.89
N ALA A 216 -21.46 18.14 -52.89
CA ALA A 216 -22.55 18.20 -53.86
C ALA A 216 -23.86 17.54 -53.37
N ALA A 217 -23.87 16.94 -52.16
CA ALA A 217 -25.04 16.28 -51.63
C ALA A 217 -26.12 17.28 -51.22
N ASP A 218 -27.38 16.92 -51.48
CA ASP A 218 -28.54 17.64 -50.97
C ASP A 218 -28.64 17.43 -49.44
N ARG A 219 -28.40 18.51 -48.68
CA ARG A 219 -28.37 18.48 -47.22
C ARG A 219 -29.72 18.15 -46.62
N GLU A 220 -30.82 18.69 -47.17
CA GLU A 220 -32.17 18.44 -46.65
C GLU A 220 -32.55 16.97 -46.84
N LYS A 221 -32.18 16.39 -47.97
CA LYS A 221 -32.39 14.97 -48.24
C LYS A 221 -31.57 14.10 -47.28
N VAL A 222 -30.31 14.45 -47.04
CA VAL A 222 -29.43 13.71 -46.11
C VAL A 222 -29.97 13.76 -44.69
N GLU A 223 -30.32 14.95 -44.20
CA GLU A 223 -30.88 15.14 -42.85
C GLU A 223 -32.14 14.28 -42.65
N ARG A 224 -33.05 14.30 -43.63
CA ARG A 224 -34.27 13.50 -43.59
C ARG A 224 -33.98 12.00 -43.48
N ILE A 225 -33.03 11.50 -44.26
CA ILE A 225 -32.61 10.08 -44.22
C ILE A 225 -32.01 9.75 -42.85
N LEU A 226 -31.13 10.61 -42.31
CA LEU A 226 -30.50 10.38 -41.01
C LEU A 226 -31.53 10.36 -39.87
N LEU A 227 -32.48 11.30 -39.87
CA LEU A 227 -33.57 11.34 -38.89
C LEU A 227 -34.50 10.13 -38.99
N GLU A 228 -34.83 9.68 -40.21
CA GLU A 228 -35.64 8.48 -40.43
C GLU A 228 -34.94 7.22 -39.90
N VAL A 229 -33.64 7.06 -40.19
CA VAL A 229 -32.83 5.94 -39.69
C VAL A 229 -32.69 6.00 -38.17
N ALA A 230 -32.43 7.18 -37.60
CA ALA A 230 -32.38 7.37 -36.15
C ALA A 230 -33.70 6.98 -35.50
N GLY A 231 -34.84 7.45 -36.04
CA GLY A 231 -36.16 7.10 -35.52
C GLY A 231 -36.53 5.61 -35.65
N ARG A 232 -35.93 4.89 -36.61
CA ARG A 232 -36.14 3.44 -36.79
C ARG A 232 -35.28 2.58 -35.85
N HIS A 233 -34.08 3.03 -35.51
CA HIS A 233 -33.07 2.20 -34.83
C HIS A 233 -32.67 2.67 -33.43
N ALA A 234 -32.96 3.92 -33.06
CA ALA A 234 -32.72 4.41 -31.70
C ALA A 234 -33.93 4.11 -30.80
N VAL A 235 -33.66 3.83 -29.53
CA VAL A 235 -34.70 3.80 -28.49
C VAL A 235 -35.22 5.22 -28.32
N ARG A 236 -36.54 5.39 -28.33
CA ARG A 236 -37.13 6.72 -28.23
C ARG A 236 -36.96 7.26 -26.82
N SER A 237 -36.72 8.56 -26.68
CA SER A 237 -36.45 9.19 -25.38
C SER A 237 -37.58 9.06 -24.36
N ASP A 238 -38.81 8.88 -24.83
CA ASP A 238 -40.03 8.63 -24.04
C ASP A 238 -40.07 7.21 -23.43
N GLU A 239 -39.27 6.27 -23.92
CA GLU A 239 -39.20 4.89 -23.44
C GLU A 239 -38.07 4.67 -22.42
N LEU A 240 -37.25 5.69 -22.14
CA LEU A 240 -36.06 5.62 -21.28
C LEU A 240 -36.33 5.99 -19.80
N VAL A 241 -37.61 6.15 -19.41
CA VAL A 241 -38.06 6.53 -18.05
C VAL A 241 -38.35 5.30 -17.19
#